data_AF-A0A2D8GCQ4-F1
#
_entry.id   AF-A0A2D8GCQ4-F1
#
_cell.length_a   1.000
_cell.length_b   1.000
_cell.length_c   1.000
_cell.angle_alpha   90.00
_cell.angle_beta   90.00
_cell.angle_gamma   90.00
#
_symmetry.space_group_name_H-M   'P 1'
#
loop_
_entity.id
_entity.type
_entity.pdbx_description
1 polymer ?
#
loop_
_entity_poly.entity_id
_entity_poly.type
_entity_poly.pdbx_seq_one_letter_code
_entity_poly.pdbx_strand_id
1 'polypeptide(L)'
;MNPPHLVPITKMRIPIDKWLNTKVKYEENLTIKDILEDMSDKTYQWIIDKDDLTLVTDYDSFKNEFIHLMYDYENKCDYDNYHMNHSEEDLYDLKYLEDINSLFLSLKKYDDYYNTNIIRGDFNEFFEYIKFNTTIQEFDDDENSDGEDLLEF
;
A
#
# COMPACT_ATOMS: atom_id res chain seq x y z
N MET A 1 53.18 -9.83 -14.08
CA MET A 1 51.77 -10.19 -14.34
C MET A 1 50.92 -9.20 -13.56
N ASN A 2 50.10 -8.40 -14.23
CA ASN A 2 49.17 -7.50 -13.53
C ASN A 2 47.97 -8.33 -13.02
N PRO A 3 47.52 -8.10 -11.77
CA PRO A 3 46.34 -8.78 -11.26
C PRO A 3 45.10 -8.38 -12.06
N PRO A 4 44.12 -9.29 -12.25
CA PRO A 4 42.89 -8.97 -12.96
C PRO A 4 42.15 -7.86 -12.21
N HIS A 5 41.88 -6.78 -12.93
CA HIS A 5 41.11 -5.65 -12.44
C HIS A 5 39.66 -6.12 -12.25
N LEU A 6 39.22 -6.31 -11.01
CA LEU A 6 37.83 -6.60 -10.70
C LEU A 6 37.02 -5.36 -11.09
N VAL A 7 36.22 -5.47 -12.15
CA VAL A 7 35.24 -4.43 -12.49
C VAL A 7 34.15 -4.49 -11.42
N PRO A 8 33.82 -3.39 -10.72
CA PRO A 8 32.70 -3.39 -9.81
C PRO A 8 31.44 -3.77 -10.59
N ILE A 9 30.76 -4.84 -10.17
CA ILE A 9 29.42 -5.14 -10.69
C ILE A 9 28.49 -4.11 -10.03
N THR A 10 28.42 -2.91 -10.59
CA THR A 10 27.33 -2.00 -10.28
C THR A 10 26.07 -2.67 -10.82
N LYS A 11 25.25 -3.25 -9.93
CA LYS A 11 23.89 -3.67 -10.29
C LYS A 11 23.14 -2.40 -10.71
N MET A 12 23.18 -2.08 -12.00
CA MET A 12 22.34 -1.00 -12.53
C MET A 12 20.89 -1.39 -12.28
N ARG A 13 20.19 -0.54 -11.54
CA ARG A 13 18.75 -0.68 -11.31
C ARG A 13 18.04 -0.67 -12.66
N ILE A 14 17.18 -1.66 -12.88
CA ILE A 14 16.37 -1.75 -14.10
C ILE A 14 15.41 -0.55 -14.09
N PRO A 15 15.36 0.30 -15.13
CA PRO A 15 14.40 1.40 -15.19
C PRO A 15 12.96 0.92 -15.00
N ILE A 16 12.12 1.71 -14.33
CA ILE A 16 10.74 1.32 -13.97
C ILE A 16 9.95 0.86 -15.18
N ASP A 17 10.02 1.58 -16.30
CA ASP A 17 9.33 1.20 -17.54
C ASP A 17 9.75 -0.19 -18.04
N LYS A 18 11.05 -0.50 -17.96
CA LYS A 18 11.58 -1.78 -18.40
C LYS A 18 11.21 -2.90 -17.42
N TRP A 19 11.15 -2.60 -16.12
CA TRP A 19 10.70 -3.53 -15.10
C TRP A 19 9.22 -3.87 -15.27
N LEU A 20 8.37 -2.85 -15.41
CA LEU A 20 6.92 -3.00 -15.65
C LEU A 20 6.61 -3.83 -16.89
N ASN A 21 7.34 -3.61 -17.99
CA ASN A 21 7.18 -4.37 -19.24
C ASN A 21 7.85 -5.76 -19.23
N THR A 22 8.41 -6.20 -18.09
CA THR A 22 8.99 -7.55 -18.00
C THR A 22 7.88 -8.59 -18.08
N LYS A 23 8.02 -9.56 -18.99
CA LYS A 23 7.08 -10.68 -19.11
C LYS A 23 7.21 -11.63 -17.92
N VAL A 24 6.07 -12.09 -17.44
CA VAL A 24 6.00 -13.12 -16.41
C VAL A 24 6.46 -14.45 -16.98
N LYS A 25 7.20 -15.21 -16.19
CA LYS A 25 7.70 -16.52 -16.65
C LYS A 25 6.51 -17.44 -16.86
N TYR A 26 6.55 -18.18 -17.97
CA TYR A 26 5.51 -19.16 -18.35
C TYR A 26 4.15 -18.56 -18.74
N GLU A 27 4.04 -17.24 -18.82
CA GLU A 27 2.85 -16.53 -19.30
C GLU A 27 3.19 -15.74 -20.57
N GLU A 28 2.44 -15.92 -21.66
CA GLU A 28 2.79 -15.32 -22.96
C GLU A 28 2.41 -13.84 -23.07
N ASN A 29 1.33 -13.45 -22.38
CA ASN A 29 0.65 -12.17 -22.51
C ASN A 29 0.61 -11.35 -21.23
N LEU A 30 1.30 -11.78 -20.17
CA LEU A 30 1.23 -11.18 -18.85
C LEU A 30 2.56 -10.52 -18.49
N THR A 31 2.49 -9.30 -17.98
CA THR A 31 3.63 -8.48 -17.58
C THR A 31 3.60 -8.19 -16.09
N ILE A 32 4.73 -7.72 -15.54
CA ILE A 32 4.80 -7.26 -14.15
C ILE A 32 3.79 -6.13 -13.90
N LYS A 33 3.57 -5.26 -14.89
CA LYS A 33 2.57 -4.20 -14.82
C LYS A 33 1.17 -4.77 -14.58
N ASP A 34 0.77 -5.80 -15.32
CA ASP A 34 -0.57 -6.39 -15.20
C ASP A 34 -0.78 -6.98 -13.79
N ILE A 35 0.24 -7.64 -13.23
CA ILE A 35 0.19 -8.16 -11.85
C ILE A 35 0.05 -7.03 -10.83
N LEU A 36 0.83 -5.96 -11.00
CA LEU A 36 0.78 -4.81 -10.10
C LEU A 36 -0.57 -4.10 -10.16
N GLU A 37 -1.13 -3.96 -11.36
CA GLU A 37 -2.48 -3.41 -11.53
C GLU A 37 -3.51 -4.26 -10.78
N ASP A 38 -3.50 -5.59 -10.95
CA ASP A 38 -4.37 -6.51 -10.21
C ASP A 38 -4.17 -6.43 -8.68
N MET A 39 -2.93 -6.35 -8.21
CA MET A 39 -2.62 -6.24 -6.78
C MET A 39 -3.09 -4.90 -6.21
N SER A 40 -2.88 -3.81 -6.95
CA SER A 40 -3.31 -2.47 -6.56
C SER A 40 -4.84 -2.37 -6.51
N ASP A 41 -5.54 -2.94 -7.50
CA ASP A 41 -7.00 -2.96 -7.52
C ASP A 41 -7.55 -3.79 -6.35
N LYS A 42 -7.02 -4.99 -6.08
CA LYS A 42 -7.42 -5.78 -4.91
C LYS A 42 -7.24 -5.02 -3.58
N THR A 43 -6.14 -4.28 -3.46
CA THR A 43 -5.87 -3.48 -2.27
C THR A 43 -6.85 -2.31 -2.17
N TYR A 44 -7.09 -1.62 -3.28
CA TYR A 44 -8.06 -0.53 -3.37
C TYR A 44 -9.48 -1.00 -3.02
N GLN A 45 -9.96 -2.09 -3.63
CA GLN A 45 -11.27 -2.65 -3.32
C GLN A 45 -11.39 -3.06 -1.86
N TRP A 46 -10.34 -3.66 -1.27
CA TRP A 46 -10.35 -3.97 0.16
C TRP A 46 -10.55 -2.72 1.04
N ILE A 47 -9.96 -1.58 0.67
CA ILE A 47 -10.16 -0.30 1.39
C ILE A 47 -11.60 0.19 1.21
N ILE A 48 -12.11 0.20 -0.03
CA ILE A 48 -13.47 0.68 -0.34
C ILE A 48 -14.56 -0.20 0.30
N ASP A 49 -14.29 -1.49 0.47
CA ASP A 49 -15.19 -2.44 1.15
C ASP A 49 -15.28 -2.21 2.67
N LYS A 50 -14.44 -1.33 3.25
CA LYS A 50 -14.52 -0.95 4.67
C LYS A 50 -15.39 0.30 4.81
N ASP A 51 -16.51 0.15 5.54
CA ASP A 51 -17.48 1.24 5.74
C ASP A 51 -16.89 2.46 6.47
N ASP A 52 -15.88 2.26 7.31
CA ASP A 52 -15.27 3.31 8.14
C ASP A 52 -13.87 3.75 7.65
N LEU A 53 -13.40 3.24 6.52
CA LEU A 53 -12.20 3.77 5.88
C LEU A 53 -12.56 4.67 4.71
N THR A 54 -11.74 5.69 4.50
CA THR A 54 -11.80 6.51 3.29
C THR A 54 -10.42 6.68 2.73
N LEU A 55 -10.31 6.56 1.41
CA LEU A 55 -9.06 6.81 0.71
C LEU A 55 -8.81 8.32 0.63
N VAL A 56 -7.59 8.73 0.99
CA VAL A 56 -7.18 10.16 0.97
C VAL A 56 -6.85 10.62 -0.45
N THR A 57 -6.46 9.69 -1.33
CA THR A 57 -6.03 9.94 -2.71
C THR A 57 -7.05 9.40 -3.72
N ASP A 58 -6.95 9.82 -4.98
CA ASP A 58 -7.71 9.19 -6.07
C ASP A 58 -7.07 7.85 -6.49
N TYR A 59 -7.82 7.00 -7.19
CA TYR A 59 -7.37 5.67 -7.60
C TYR A 59 -6.07 5.68 -8.44
N ASP A 60 -5.90 6.66 -9.34
CA ASP A 60 -4.71 6.72 -10.19
C ASP A 60 -3.48 7.08 -9.37
N SER A 61 -3.61 8.03 -8.44
CA SER A 61 -2.56 8.37 -7.48
C SER A 61 -2.20 7.17 -6.58
N PHE A 62 -3.19 6.53 -5.98
CA PHE A 62 -3.02 5.33 -5.15
C PHE A 62 -2.26 4.22 -5.88
N LYS A 63 -2.71 3.86 -7.09
CA LYS A 63 -2.06 2.84 -7.93
C LYS A 63 -0.62 3.19 -8.27
N ASN A 64 -0.35 4.45 -8.63
CA ASN A 64 1.01 4.89 -8.95
C ASN A 64 1.92 4.77 -7.73
N GLU A 65 1.46 5.20 -6.55
CA GLU A 65 2.21 5.05 -5.30
C GLU A 65 2.43 3.57 -4.94
N PHE A 66 1.43 2.71 -5.16
CA PHE A 66 1.57 1.27 -4.96
C PHE A 66 2.69 0.68 -5.83
N ILE A 67 2.72 1.04 -7.12
CA ILE A 67 3.77 0.61 -8.05
C ILE A 67 5.13 1.13 -7.58
N HIS A 68 5.20 2.37 -7.11
CA HIS A 68 6.43 2.96 -6.58
C HIS A 68 6.91 2.26 -5.31
N LEU A 69 6.02 1.92 -4.37
CA LEU A 69 6.33 1.12 -3.18
C LEU A 69 6.98 -0.22 -3.58
N MET A 70 6.38 -0.93 -4.55
CA MET A 70 6.89 -2.22 -5.00
C MET A 70 8.20 -2.11 -5.80
N TYR A 71 8.36 -1.04 -6.58
CA TYR A 71 9.56 -0.80 -7.38
C TYR A 71 10.74 -0.28 -6.56
N ASP A 72 10.48 0.55 -5.55
CA ASP A 72 11.45 1.30 -4.76
C ASP A 72 11.44 0.98 -3.27
N TYR A 73 11.11 -0.27 -2.93
CA TYR A 73 11.15 -0.77 -1.56
C TYR A 73 12.46 -0.49 -0.79
N GLU A 74 13.61 -0.42 -1.49
CA GLU A 74 14.89 -0.12 -0.82
C GLU A 74 15.00 1.34 -0.34
N ASN A 75 14.20 2.25 -0.90
CA ASN A 75 14.09 3.63 -0.46
C ASN A 75 12.83 3.78 0.40
N LYS A 76 12.99 3.58 1.70
CA LYS A 76 11.91 3.84 2.68
C LYS A 76 11.26 5.19 2.40
N CYS A 77 9.96 5.16 2.16
CA CYS A 77 9.15 6.37 2.22
C CYS A 77 8.97 6.74 3.71
N ASP A 78 9.34 7.96 4.09
CA ASP A 78 8.87 8.53 5.36
C ASP A 78 7.38 8.80 5.21
N TYR A 79 6.58 7.87 5.73
CA TYR A 79 5.14 8.06 5.87
C TYR A 79 4.89 8.86 7.16
N ASP A 80 5.16 10.15 7.13
CA ASP A 80 4.62 11.04 8.16
C ASP A 80 3.10 11.11 7.96
N ASN A 81 2.34 10.30 8.70
CA ASN A 81 0.89 10.30 8.61
C ASN A 81 0.30 11.52 9.35
N TYR A 82 0.04 12.59 8.60
CA TYR A 82 -0.59 13.81 9.12
C TYR A 82 -2.13 13.72 9.22
N HIS A 83 -2.72 12.57 8.89
CA HIS A 83 -4.17 12.41 8.72
C HIS A 83 -4.88 11.81 9.94
N MET A 84 -4.13 11.30 10.93
CA MET A 84 -4.66 10.74 12.17
C MET A 84 -3.95 11.34 13.38
N ASN A 85 -4.69 11.54 14.47
CA ASN A 85 -4.11 11.77 15.78
C ASN A 85 -3.64 10.45 16.41
N HIS A 86 -2.91 10.54 17.53
CA HIS A 86 -2.33 9.36 18.18
C HIS A 86 -3.37 8.31 18.61
N SER A 87 -4.57 8.73 19.02
CA SER A 87 -5.65 7.82 19.42
C SER A 87 -6.29 7.12 18.22
N GLU A 88 -6.49 7.85 17.12
CA GLU A 88 -6.98 7.29 15.85
C GLU A 88 -5.99 6.29 15.27
N GLU A 89 -4.70 6.60 15.37
CA GLU A 89 -3.60 5.70 14.98
C GLU A 89 -3.61 4.40 15.79
N ASP A 90 -3.68 4.47 17.13
CA ASP A 90 -3.76 3.28 17.98
C ASP A 90 -5.01 2.44 17.66
N LEU A 91 -6.15 3.09 17.40
CA LEU A 91 -7.40 2.43 17.02
C LEU A 91 -7.28 1.74 15.65
N TYR A 92 -6.67 2.42 14.67
CA TYR A 92 -6.43 1.89 13.34
C TYR A 92 -5.57 0.62 13.41
N ASP A 93 -4.46 0.70 14.15
CA ASP A 93 -3.55 -0.42 14.33
C ASP A 93 -4.26 -1.60 14.98
N LEU A 94 -5.02 -1.38 16.06
CA LEU A 94 -5.77 -2.45 16.72
C LEU A 94 -6.83 -3.08 15.82
N LYS A 95 -7.50 -2.29 14.98
CA LYS A 95 -8.63 -2.74 14.16
C LYS A 95 -8.17 -3.45 12.88
N TYR A 96 -7.12 -2.97 12.23
CA TYR A 96 -6.79 -3.36 10.87
C TYR A 96 -5.52 -4.19 10.71
N LEU A 97 -4.68 -4.32 11.76
CA LEU A 97 -3.43 -5.08 11.67
C LEU A 97 -3.61 -6.50 11.13
N GLU A 98 -4.59 -7.25 11.63
CA GLU A 98 -4.83 -8.64 11.21
C GLU A 98 -5.40 -8.73 9.78
N ASP A 99 -6.33 -7.86 9.44
CA ASP A 99 -6.96 -7.83 8.11
C ASP A 99 -5.96 -7.40 7.03
N ILE A 100 -5.16 -6.35 7.30
CA ILE A 100 -4.13 -5.88 6.38
C ILE A 100 -3.04 -6.95 6.23
N ASN A 101 -2.69 -7.69 7.30
CA ASN A 101 -1.75 -8.80 7.20
C ASN A 101 -2.32 -9.93 6.34
N SER A 102 -3.61 -10.23 6.47
CA SER A 102 -4.29 -11.22 5.63
C SER A 102 -4.29 -10.80 4.16
N LEU A 103 -4.54 -9.52 3.87
CA LEU A 103 -4.42 -8.94 2.53
C LEU A 103 -2.99 -9.09 2.00
N PHE A 104 -1.99 -8.66 2.77
CA PHE A 104 -0.58 -8.77 2.39
C PHE A 104 -0.16 -10.21 2.06
N LEU A 105 -0.56 -11.17 2.88
CA LEU A 105 -0.30 -12.60 2.64
C LEU A 105 -1.00 -13.10 1.37
N SER A 106 -2.18 -12.57 1.04
CA SER A 106 -2.87 -12.90 -0.22
C SER A 106 -2.13 -12.38 -1.45
N LEU A 107 -1.59 -11.15 -1.37
CA LEU A 107 -0.77 -10.57 -2.43
C LEU A 107 0.56 -11.32 -2.58
N LYS A 108 1.17 -11.72 -1.47
CA LYS A 108 2.39 -12.54 -1.49
C LYS A 108 2.18 -13.90 -2.13
N LYS A 109 1.07 -14.57 -1.82
CA LYS A 109 0.68 -15.81 -2.51
C LYS A 109 0.50 -15.60 -4.02
N TYR A 110 -0.02 -14.44 -4.42
CA TYR A 110 -0.19 -14.08 -5.83
C TYR A 110 1.17 -13.84 -6.53
N ASP A 111 2.11 -13.14 -5.87
CA ASP A 111 3.49 -12.95 -6.35
C ASP A 111 4.23 -14.29 -6.46
N ASP A 112 4.10 -15.16 -5.46
CA ASP A 112 4.71 -16.49 -5.41
C ASP A 112 4.16 -17.39 -6.53
N TYR A 113 2.87 -17.30 -6.84
CA TYR A 113 2.23 -18.06 -7.91
C TYR A 113 2.87 -17.76 -9.28
N TYR A 114 3.11 -16.48 -9.58
CA TYR A 114 3.76 -16.07 -10.83
C TYR A 114 5.29 -16.07 -10.77
N ASN A 115 5.87 -16.31 -9.59
CA ASN A 115 7.31 -16.31 -9.35
C ASN A 115 7.99 -15.01 -9.84
N THR A 116 7.34 -13.88 -9.54
CA THR A 116 7.74 -12.55 -10.04
C THR A 116 8.66 -11.79 -9.11
N ASN A 117 8.67 -12.12 -7.81
CA ASN A 117 9.52 -11.50 -6.78
C ASN A 117 9.36 -9.96 -6.78
N ILE A 118 8.10 -9.53 -6.90
CA ILE A 118 7.65 -8.13 -6.84
C ILE A 118 7.67 -7.68 -5.39
N ILE A 119 7.09 -8.48 -4.48
CA ILE A 119 7.00 -8.15 -3.06
C ILE A 119 8.33 -8.54 -2.41
N ARG A 120 9.29 -7.64 -2.50
CA ARG A 120 10.59 -7.76 -1.83
C ARG A 120 10.53 -7.38 -0.36
N GLY A 121 9.41 -6.78 0.03
CA GLY A 121 9.23 -6.13 1.31
C GLY A 121 8.66 -6.96 2.43
N ASP A 122 8.72 -6.36 3.62
CA ASP A 122 8.00 -6.82 4.80
C ASP A 122 6.60 -6.20 4.89
N PHE A 123 5.82 -6.77 5.81
CA PHE A 123 4.45 -6.36 6.07
C PHE A 123 4.37 -4.90 6.56
N ASN A 124 5.38 -4.41 7.27
CA ASN A 124 5.33 -3.10 7.92
C ASN A 124 5.24 -1.97 6.90
N GLU A 125 6.04 -2.00 5.83
CA GLU A 125 5.97 -0.93 4.82
C GLU A 125 4.65 -0.94 4.06
N PHE A 126 4.08 -2.13 3.83
CA PHE A 126 2.74 -2.25 3.24
C PHE A 126 1.65 -1.72 4.18
N PHE A 127 1.78 -2.01 5.48
CA PHE A 127 0.86 -1.52 6.50
C PHE A 127 0.89 0.01 6.61
N GLU A 128 2.09 0.60 6.73
CA GLU A 128 2.26 2.05 6.75
C GLU A 128 1.75 2.71 5.46
N TYR A 129 1.98 2.09 4.31
CA TYR A 129 1.45 2.59 3.04
C TYR A 129 -0.08 2.67 3.01
N ILE A 130 -0.77 1.62 3.47
CA ILE A 130 -2.24 1.63 3.53
C ILE A 130 -2.71 2.66 4.55
N LYS A 131 -2.11 2.67 5.74
CA LYS A 131 -2.42 3.61 6.81
C LYS A 131 -2.28 5.07 6.36
N PHE A 132 -1.20 5.39 5.63
CA PHE A 132 -0.98 6.72 5.05
C PHE A 132 -2.03 7.11 4.00
N ASN A 133 -2.48 6.14 3.20
CA ASN A 133 -3.47 6.38 2.15
C ASN A 133 -4.92 6.37 2.65
N THR A 134 -5.15 6.10 3.94
CA THR A 134 -6.50 6.00 4.51
C THR A 134 -6.70 6.94 5.69
N THR A 135 -7.95 7.34 5.92
CA THR A 135 -8.43 7.95 7.15
C THR A 135 -9.52 7.07 7.75
N ILE A 136 -9.56 6.97 9.07
CA ILE A 136 -10.68 6.36 9.78
C ILE A 136 -11.74 7.44 9.98
N GLN A 137 -12.97 7.17 9.54
CA GLN A 137 -14.09 8.00 9.92
C GLN A 137 -14.57 7.46 11.27
N GLU A 138 -14.32 8.19 12.35
CA GLU A 138 -15.08 7.95 13.57
C GLU A 138 -16.55 8.13 13.22
N PHE A 139 -17.42 7.27 13.76
CA PHE A 139 -18.84 7.64 13.84
C PHE A 139 -18.82 8.98 14.56
N ASP A 140 -19.33 10.04 13.93
CA ASP A 140 -19.65 11.25 14.66
C ASP A 140 -20.47 10.78 15.87
N ASP A 141 -19.86 10.76 17.04
CA ASP A 141 -20.60 10.75 18.30
C ASP A 141 -21.27 12.12 18.34
N ASP A 142 -22.32 12.28 17.53
CA ASP A 142 -23.28 13.37 17.59
C ASP A 142 -24.17 13.12 18.82
N GLU A 143 -23.54 12.86 19.98
CA GLU A 143 -24.08 13.12 21.30
C GLU A 143 -23.99 14.63 21.59
N ASN A 144 -24.58 15.44 20.70
CA ASN A 144 -25.09 16.76 21.05
C ASN A 144 -26.58 16.88 20.67
N SER A 145 -27.33 15.80 20.94
CA SER A 145 -28.71 15.92 21.37
C SER A 145 -28.73 16.06 22.89
N ASP A 146 -28.49 17.27 23.41
CA ASP A 146 -29.35 17.90 24.42
C ASP A 146 -28.65 19.08 25.08
N GLY A 147 -29.26 20.26 24.88
CA GLY A 147 -29.23 21.33 25.87
C GLY A 147 -28.73 22.66 25.34
N GLU A 148 -29.60 23.43 24.66
CA GLU A 148 -29.78 24.83 25.02
C GLU A 148 -31.26 25.26 24.88
N ASP A 149 -31.74 25.89 25.95
CA ASP A 149 -33.08 26.42 26.19
C ASP A 149 -33.61 27.31 25.06
N LEU A 150 -34.88 27.12 24.68
CA LEU A 150 -35.76 28.23 24.28
C LEU A 150 -37.16 28.02 24.86
N LEU A 151 -37.35 28.58 26.06
CA LEU A 151 -38.65 28.97 26.58
C LEU A 151 -39.23 30.08 25.68
N GLU A 152 -40.29 29.78 24.94
CA GLU A 152 -41.28 30.79 24.55
C GLU A 152 -42.70 30.24 24.78
N PHE A 153 -43.30 30.65 25.89
CA PHE A 153 -44.76 30.78 26.07
C PHE A 153 -45.05 32.18 26.60
#